data_AF-A0A061STZ6-F1
#
_entry.id   AF-A0A061STZ6-F1
#
_cell.length_a   1.000
_cell.length_b   1.000
_cell.length_c   1.000
_cell.angle_alpha   90.00
_cell.angle_beta   90.00
_cell.angle_gamma   90.00
#
_symmetry.space_group_name_H-M   'P 1'
#
loop_
_entity.id
_entity.type
_entity.pdbx_description
1 polymer ?
#
loop_
_entity_poly.entity_id
_entity_poly.type
_entity_poly.pdbx_seq_one_letter_code
_entity_poly.pdbx_strand_id
1 'polypeptide(L)'
;MTDAVLSLPWLLAIGAVFCAGLLLLWKEARTAGLIIAQFFLTIGLPVVVILGALVWAALPFLGQLETGIQQAMIAGLVIAVGWLTTAIFAELAKSRGRAERLRDYHKALYAEIGNTLESLWVVGETEAYVAALTERMEKEADYVPFIPREHHDHVYDAVIAEIDVLPRQTIDAIVAYYSLIKSVSALADDMRGETFKTLDAPRRTAMYSDYVGMRKQAYLFGKYALRLIKAYSDGGARAAQQIISSQGADLSATSQGSV
;
A
#
# COMPACT_ATOMS: atom_id res chain seq x y z
N MET A 1 -4.77 -28.33 55.97
CA MET A 1 -5.26 -27.91 54.63
C MET A 1 -4.59 -26.61 54.15
N THR A 2 -3.32 -26.38 54.52
CA THR A 2 -2.58 -25.12 54.22
C THR A 2 -1.39 -25.32 53.29
N ASP A 3 -1.02 -26.56 52.96
CA ASP A 3 0.20 -26.82 52.17
C ASP A 3 -0.02 -26.79 50.65
N ALA A 4 -1.26 -26.93 50.17
CA ALA A 4 -1.57 -26.95 48.73
C ALA A 4 -1.55 -25.56 48.06
N VAL A 5 -1.70 -24.48 48.84
CA VAL A 5 -1.71 -23.10 48.32
C VAL A 5 -0.28 -22.59 48.07
N LEU A 6 0.72 -23.15 48.75
CA LEU A 6 2.14 -22.82 48.58
C LEU A 6 2.79 -23.50 47.37
N SER A 7 2.21 -24.59 46.84
CA SER A 7 2.76 -25.32 45.69
C SER A 7 2.39 -24.72 44.32
N LEU A 8 1.28 -23.99 44.22
CA LEU A 8 0.83 -23.37 42.97
C LEU A 8 1.78 -22.26 42.44
N PRO A 9 2.26 -21.30 43.27
CA PRO A 9 3.20 -20.29 42.78
C PRO A 9 4.56 -20.88 42.37
N TRP A 10 5.00 -21.96 43.01
CA TRP A 10 6.22 -22.67 42.62
C TRP A 10 6.08 -23.41 41.30
N LEU A 11 4.94 -24.04 41.04
CA LEU A 11 4.67 -24.68 39.74
C LEU A 11 4.59 -23.66 38.60
N LEU A 12 3.97 -22.49 38.84
CA LEU A 12 3.96 -21.39 37.87
C LEU A 12 5.35 -20.80 37.64
N ALA A 13 6.17 -20.65 38.68
CA ALA A 13 7.55 -20.19 38.56
C ALA A 13 8.43 -21.19 37.78
N ILE A 14 8.29 -22.49 38.03
CA ILE A 14 9.02 -23.55 37.30
C ILE A 14 8.58 -23.58 35.84
N GLY A 15 7.28 -23.45 35.55
CA GLY A 15 6.76 -23.35 34.18
C GLY A 15 7.28 -22.11 33.43
N ALA A 16 7.34 -20.96 34.10
CA ALA A 16 7.90 -19.73 33.55
C ALA A 16 9.40 -19.84 33.25
N VAL A 17 10.18 -20.46 34.15
CA VAL A 17 11.62 -20.69 33.97
C VAL A 17 11.87 -21.71 32.86
N PHE A 18 11.04 -22.76 32.75
CA PHE A 18 11.15 -23.75 31.68
C PHE A 18 10.82 -23.15 30.30
N CYS A 19 9.78 -22.33 30.21
CA CYS A 19 9.46 -21.58 28.99
C CYS A 19 10.56 -20.56 28.62
N ALA A 20 11.12 -19.86 29.61
CA ALA A 20 12.24 -18.94 29.40
C ALA A 20 13.51 -19.67 28.94
N GLY A 21 13.78 -20.85 29.49
CA GLY A 21 14.89 -21.72 29.08
C GLY A 21 14.74 -22.26 27.66
N LEU A 22 13.52 -22.69 27.28
CA LEU A 22 13.19 -23.13 25.93
C LEU A 22 13.37 -22.00 24.89
N LEU A 23 12.97 -20.78 25.24
CA LEU A 23 13.15 -19.60 24.38
C LEU A 23 14.64 -19.20 24.22
N LEU A 24 15.49 -19.49 25.20
CA LEU A 24 16.93 -19.20 25.17
C LEU A 24 17.75 -20.24 24.40
N LEU A 25 17.28 -21.50 24.31
CA LEU A 25 18.01 -22.60 23.69
C LEU A 25 17.86 -22.70 22.15
N TRP A 26 16.86 -22.05 21.56
CA TRP A 26 16.64 -22.08 20.10
C TRP A 26 17.30 -20.90 19.38
N LYS A 27 18.43 -21.18 18.71
CA LYS A 27 19.26 -20.20 17.97
C LYS A 27 18.53 -19.51 16.81
N GLU A 28 17.55 -20.17 16.18
CA GLU A 28 16.70 -19.59 15.13
C GLU A 28 15.59 -18.68 15.69
N ALA A 29 15.34 -18.73 17.01
CA ALA A 29 14.34 -17.93 17.69
C ALA A 29 14.87 -16.55 18.12
N ARG A 30 16.02 -16.05 17.67
CA ARG A 30 16.44 -14.68 18.05
C ARG A 30 15.55 -13.61 17.42
N THR A 31 15.16 -13.78 16.17
CA THR A 31 14.27 -12.84 15.46
C THR A 31 12.81 -13.06 15.85
N ALA A 32 12.38 -14.32 15.94
CA ALA A 32 11.03 -14.68 16.38
C ALA A 32 10.82 -14.43 17.88
N GLY A 33 11.84 -14.66 18.70
CA GLY A 33 11.81 -14.53 20.15
C GLY A 33 11.76 -13.08 20.63
N LEU A 34 12.34 -12.13 19.89
CA LEU A 34 12.12 -10.71 20.14
C LEU A 34 10.67 -10.31 19.90
N ILE A 35 10.05 -10.82 18.83
CA ILE A 35 8.64 -10.56 18.50
C ILE A 35 7.71 -11.24 19.50
N ILE A 36 8.00 -12.49 19.88
CA ILE A 36 7.25 -13.26 20.88
C ILE A 36 7.41 -12.64 22.27
N ALA A 37 8.61 -12.19 22.65
CA ALA A 37 8.86 -11.52 23.92
C ALA A 37 8.17 -10.16 23.97
N GLN A 38 8.27 -9.35 22.92
CA GLN A 38 7.55 -8.08 22.82
C GLN A 38 6.03 -8.30 22.92
N PHE A 39 5.48 -9.31 22.23
CA PHE A 39 4.08 -9.69 22.31
C PHE A 39 3.67 -10.13 23.73
N PHE A 40 4.47 -10.99 24.36
CA PHE A 40 4.22 -11.44 25.71
C PHE A 40 4.29 -10.29 26.72
N LEU A 41 5.21 -9.34 26.56
CA LEU A 41 5.36 -8.20 27.46
C LEU A 41 4.30 -7.11 27.26
N THR A 42 3.86 -6.87 26.02
CA THR A 42 2.89 -5.80 25.71
C THR A 42 1.43 -6.24 25.80
N ILE A 43 1.14 -7.51 25.54
CA ILE A 43 -0.24 -8.02 25.50
C ILE A 43 -0.43 -9.14 26.54
N GLY A 44 0.47 -10.12 26.57
CA GLY A 44 0.35 -11.26 27.50
C GLY A 44 0.41 -10.85 28.97
N LEU A 45 1.40 -10.05 29.35
CA LEU A 45 1.68 -9.65 30.72
C LEU A 45 0.57 -8.76 31.30
N PRO A 46 0.08 -7.70 30.61
CA PRO A 46 -1.04 -6.91 31.13
C PRO A 46 -2.31 -7.74 31.27
N VAL A 47 -2.61 -8.62 30.32
CA VAL A 47 -3.79 -9.49 30.38
C VAL A 47 -3.68 -10.45 31.57
N VAL A 48 -2.54 -11.13 31.73
CA VAL A 48 -2.30 -12.02 32.88
C VAL A 48 -2.34 -11.25 34.21
N VAL A 49 -1.81 -10.04 34.25
CA VAL A 49 -1.84 -9.18 35.46
C VAL A 49 -3.26 -8.75 35.78
N ILE A 50 -4.04 -8.30 34.80
CA ILE A 50 -5.43 -7.87 34.99
C ILE A 50 -6.31 -9.05 35.41
N LEU A 51 -6.19 -10.20 34.75
CA LEU A 51 -6.93 -11.41 35.09
C LEU A 51 -6.51 -11.97 36.44
N GLY A 52 -5.20 -12.00 36.71
CA GLY A 52 -4.65 -12.42 38.00
C GLY A 52 -5.14 -11.51 39.13
N ALA A 53 -5.17 -10.19 38.91
CA ALA A 53 -5.73 -9.23 39.86
C ALA A 53 -7.23 -9.41 40.06
N LEU A 54 -8.00 -9.66 38.99
CA LEU A 54 -9.44 -9.94 39.06
C LEU A 54 -9.73 -11.22 39.84
N VAL A 55 -8.99 -12.30 39.56
CA VAL A 55 -9.12 -13.58 40.28
C VAL A 55 -8.73 -13.42 41.75
N TRP A 56 -7.63 -12.70 42.03
CA TRP A 56 -7.18 -12.41 43.39
C TRP A 56 -8.19 -11.55 44.17
N ALA A 57 -8.81 -10.56 43.53
CA ALA A 57 -9.87 -9.76 44.13
C ALA A 57 -11.17 -10.55 44.36
N ALA A 58 -11.47 -11.53 43.50
CA ALA A 58 -12.66 -12.39 43.61
C ALA A 58 -12.49 -13.55 44.60
N LEU A 59 -11.25 -13.98 44.89
CA LEU A 59 -10.91 -15.08 45.81
C LEU A 59 -11.61 -15.05 47.19
N PRO A 60 -11.69 -13.92 47.92
CA PRO A 60 -12.41 -13.87 49.20
C PRO A 60 -13.93 -14.07 49.07
N PHE A 61 -14.53 -13.71 47.94
CA PHE A 61 -15.95 -13.95 47.64
C PHE A 61 -16.20 -15.37 47.11
N LEU A 62 -15.24 -15.92 46.36
CA LEU A 62 -15.32 -17.26 45.77
C LEU A 62 -15.30 -18.38 46.81
N GLY A 63 -14.64 -18.18 47.95
CA GLY A 63 -14.60 -19.17 49.04
C GLY A 63 -15.97 -19.54 49.65
N GLN A 64 -17.02 -18.75 49.36
CA GLN A 64 -18.40 -19.02 49.79
C GLN A 64 -19.26 -19.66 48.69
N LEU A 65 -18.74 -19.78 47.46
CA LEU A 65 -19.46 -20.36 46.33
C LEU A 65 -19.26 -21.88 46.27
N GLU A 66 -20.28 -22.57 45.74
CA GLU A 66 -20.23 -23.99 45.47
C GLU A 66 -19.13 -24.31 44.44
N THR A 67 -18.43 -25.44 44.63
CA THR A 67 -17.26 -25.85 43.84
C THR A 67 -17.52 -25.87 42.34
N GLY A 68 -18.74 -26.20 41.90
CA GLY A 68 -19.13 -26.19 40.48
C GLY A 68 -19.14 -24.80 39.86
N ILE A 69 -19.56 -23.78 40.61
CA ILE A 69 -19.59 -22.39 40.14
C ILE A 69 -18.17 -21.85 39.99
N GLN A 70 -17.27 -22.20 40.93
CA GLN A 70 -15.86 -21.85 40.84
C GLN A 70 -15.20 -22.43 39.58
N GLN A 71 -15.46 -23.71 39.29
CA GLN A 71 -14.93 -24.37 38.09
C GLN A 71 -15.47 -23.75 36.80
N ALA A 72 -16.78 -23.46 36.74
CA ALA A 72 -17.40 -22.83 35.58
C ALA A 72 -16.84 -21.40 35.32
N MET A 73 -16.61 -20.63 36.38
CA MET A 73 -15.99 -19.30 36.26
C MET A 73 -14.55 -19.37 35.75
N ILE A 74 -13.73 -20.28 36.28
CA ILE A 74 -12.35 -20.46 35.82
C ILE A 74 -12.34 -20.91 34.35
N ALA A 75 -13.19 -21.88 33.98
CA ALA A 75 -13.30 -22.34 32.60
C ALA A 75 -13.75 -21.21 31.66
N GLY A 76 -14.76 -20.42 32.06
CA GLY A 76 -15.23 -19.26 31.30
C GLY A 76 -14.15 -18.20 31.11
N LEU A 77 -13.36 -17.93 32.16
CA LEU A 77 -12.22 -17.00 32.08
C LEU A 77 -11.17 -17.48 31.09
N VAL A 78 -10.75 -18.75 31.17
CA VAL A 78 -9.76 -19.32 30.25
C VAL A 78 -10.24 -19.25 28.80
N ILE A 79 -11.51 -19.58 28.55
CA ILE A 79 -12.11 -19.49 27.21
C ILE A 79 -12.16 -18.05 26.71
N ALA A 80 -12.61 -17.10 27.54
CA ALA A 80 -12.70 -15.68 27.18
C ALA A 80 -11.33 -15.10 26.83
N VAL A 81 -10.29 -15.49 27.56
CA VAL A 81 -8.91 -15.04 27.34
C VAL A 81 -8.32 -15.64 26.07
N GLY A 82 -8.61 -16.92 25.80
CA GLY A 82 -8.25 -17.56 24.53
C GLY A 82 -8.87 -16.85 23.33
N TRP A 83 -10.15 -16.46 23.43
CA TRP A 83 -10.86 -15.70 22.39
C TRP A 83 -10.28 -14.29 22.20
N LEU A 84 -10.07 -13.56 23.29
CA LEU A 84 -9.48 -12.21 23.23
C LEU A 84 -8.10 -12.22 22.58
N THR A 85 -7.26 -13.19 22.96
CA THR A 85 -5.93 -13.38 22.39
C THR A 85 -6.02 -13.64 20.88
N THR A 86 -6.92 -14.54 20.45
CA THR A 86 -7.13 -14.85 19.03
C THR A 86 -7.64 -13.64 18.24
N ALA A 87 -8.58 -12.86 18.79
CA ALA A 87 -9.10 -11.65 18.16
C ALA A 87 -8.01 -10.57 17.98
N ILE A 88 -7.18 -10.36 19.00
CA ILE A 88 -6.04 -9.44 18.92
C ILE A 88 -5.03 -9.90 17.85
N PHE A 89 -4.74 -11.19 17.78
CA PHE A 89 -3.86 -11.75 16.74
C PHE A 89 -4.44 -11.55 15.33
N ALA A 90 -5.74 -11.78 15.15
CA ALA A 90 -6.39 -11.59 13.87
C ALA A 90 -6.29 -10.12 13.40
N GLU A 91 -6.50 -9.15 14.29
CA GLU A 91 -6.41 -7.73 13.96
C GLU A 91 -4.96 -7.28 13.69
N LEU A 92 -3.99 -7.78 14.46
CA LEU A 92 -2.56 -7.53 14.21
C LEU A 92 -2.09 -8.14 12.89
N ALA A 93 -2.51 -9.36 12.56
CA ALA A 93 -2.20 -9.98 11.29
C ALA A 93 -2.81 -9.20 10.11
N LYS A 94 -4.06 -8.74 10.26
CA LYS A 94 -4.76 -7.92 9.26
C LYS A 94 -4.04 -6.60 8.99
N SER A 95 -3.61 -5.89 10.04
CA SER A 95 -2.89 -4.62 9.90
C SER A 95 -1.47 -4.78 9.33
N ARG A 96 -0.71 -5.80 9.79
CA ARG A 96 0.61 -6.12 9.22
C ARG A 96 0.51 -6.49 7.75
N GLY A 97 -0.46 -7.33 7.39
CA GLY A 97 -0.72 -7.70 6.00
C GLY A 97 -1.12 -6.51 5.13
N ARG A 98 -1.75 -5.46 5.69
CA ARG A 98 -2.03 -4.24 4.93
C ARG A 98 -0.75 -3.42 4.67
N ALA A 99 0.13 -3.28 5.66
CA ALA A 99 1.38 -2.53 5.50
C ALA A 99 2.34 -3.21 4.52
N GLU A 100 2.43 -4.54 4.56
CA GLU A 100 3.22 -5.33 3.61
C GLU A 100 2.68 -5.21 2.19
N ARG A 101 1.36 -5.43 1.99
CA ARG A 101 0.71 -5.24 0.69
C ARG A 101 0.91 -3.83 0.14
N LEU A 102 0.75 -2.80 0.98
CA LEU A 102 0.98 -1.42 0.58
C LEU A 102 2.41 -1.23 0.03
N ARG A 103 3.43 -1.69 0.77
CA ARG A 103 4.82 -1.58 0.33
C ARG A 103 5.05 -2.31 -0.99
N ASP A 104 4.51 -3.51 -1.13
CA ASP A 104 4.71 -4.34 -2.31
C ASP A 104 4.00 -3.74 -3.53
N TYR A 105 2.79 -3.18 -3.37
CA TYR A 105 2.09 -2.44 -4.41
C TYR A 105 2.81 -1.17 -4.81
N HIS A 106 3.27 -0.35 -3.86
CA HIS A 106 4.08 0.83 -4.17
C HIS A 106 5.34 0.47 -4.93
N LYS A 107 6.03 -0.61 -4.55
CA LYS A 107 7.23 -1.08 -5.26
C LYS A 107 6.90 -1.53 -6.68
N ALA A 108 5.84 -2.32 -6.86
CA ALA A 108 5.45 -2.84 -8.16
C ALA A 108 4.99 -1.72 -9.11
N LEU A 109 4.12 -0.82 -8.63
CA LEU A 109 3.65 0.34 -9.39
C LEU A 109 4.78 1.31 -9.70
N TYR A 110 5.70 1.55 -8.77
CA TYR A 110 6.88 2.39 -9.01
C TYR A 110 7.75 1.84 -10.15
N ALA A 111 7.97 0.51 -10.16
CA ALA A 111 8.74 -0.14 -11.20
C ALA A 111 8.03 -0.09 -12.57
N GLU A 112 6.72 -0.39 -12.62
CA GLU A 112 5.94 -0.32 -13.86
C GLU A 112 5.91 1.10 -14.43
N ILE A 113 5.50 2.09 -13.63
CA ILE A 113 5.46 3.49 -14.07
C ILE A 113 6.85 3.95 -14.51
N GLY A 114 7.90 3.62 -13.76
CA GLY A 114 9.28 3.98 -14.11
C GLY A 114 9.69 3.46 -15.47
N ASN A 115 9.49 2.16 -15.71
CA ASN A 115 9.80 1.51 -16.98
C ASN A 115 8.99 2.10 -18.15
N THR A 116 7.71 2.40 -17.94
CA THR A 116 6.87 3.05 -18.97
C THR A 116 7.35 4.45 -19.31
N LEU A 117 7.77 5.24 -18.32
CA LEU A 117 8.21 6.61 -18.60
C LEU A 117 9.48 6.69 -19.43
N GLU A 118 10.38 5.71 -19.29
CA GLU A 118 11.59 5.60 -20.10
C GLU A 118 11.28 5.39 -21.59
N SER A 119 10.17 4.69 -21.91
CA SER A 119 9.73 4.51 -23.30
C SER A 119 8.83 5.63 -23.82
N LEU A 120 8.12 6.34 -22.93
CA LEU A 120 7.03 7.24 -23.32
C LEU A 120 7.49 8.59 -23.88
N TRP A 121 8.54 9.19 -23.29
CA TRP A 121 8.99 10.54 -23.67
C TRP A 121 10.47 10.79 -23.35
N VAL A 122 11.26 11.08 -24.38
CA VAL A 122 12.62 11.62 -24.25
C VAL A 122 12.60 13.09 -24.63
N VAL A 123 12.89 13.96 -23.67
CA VAL A 123 12.86 15.42 -23.86
C VAL A 123 13.93 15.84 -24.88
N GLY A 124 13.52 16.66 -25.84
CA GLY A 124 14.34 17.16 -26.95
C GLY A 124 14.22 16.31 -28.20
N GLU A 125 14.46 15.00 -28.09
CA GLU A 125 14.38 14.07 -29.22
C GLU A 125 12.94 13.88 -29.71
N THR A 126 12.00 13.74 -28.78
CA THR A 126 10.59 13.50 -29.13
C THR A 126 9.98 14.74 -29.77
N GLU A 127 10.28 15.95 -29.27
CA GLU A 127 9.77 17.20 -29.84
C GLU A 127 10.27 17.44 -31.26
N ALA A 128 11.57 17.21 -31.53
CA ALA A 128 12.13 17.36 -32.86
C ALA A 128 11.55 16.33 -33.84
N TYR A 129 11.42 15.08 -33.40
CA TYR A 129 10.79 14.02 -34.19
C TYR A 129 9.33 14.33 -34.53
N VAL A 130 8.55 14.79 -33.55
CA VAL A 130 7.14 15.18 -33.72
C VAL A 130 7.03 16.35 -34.71
N ALA A 131 7.86 17.37 -34.58
CA ALA A 131 7.83 18.52 -35.49
C ALA A 131 8.09 18.10 -36.94
N ALA A 132 9.11 17.27 -37.18
CA ALA A 132 9.42 16.76 -38.50
C ALA A 132 8.31 15.87 -39.07
N LEU A 133 7.67 15.03 -38.23
CA LEU A 133 6.58 14.17 -38.66
C LEU A 133 5.32 14.98 -39.02
N THR A 134 4.98 15.98 -38.20
CA THR A 134 3.86 16.90 -38.43
C THR A 134 4.06 17.69 -39.73
N GLU A 135 5.26 18.23 -39.96
CA GLU A 135 5.59 18.92 -41.22
C GLU A 135 5.42 18.00 -42.44
N ARG A 136 5.81 16.74 -42.29
CA ARG A 136 5.62 15.73 -43.34
C ARG A 136 4.14 15.43 -43.59
N MET A 137 3.34 15.29 -42.53
CA MET A 137 1.89 15.07 -42.64
C MET A 137 1.17 16.25 -43.31
N GLU A 138 1.66 17.48 -43.12
CA GLU A 138 1.11 18.67 -43.77
C GLU A 138 1.47 18.75 -45.26
N LYS A 139 2.69 18.33 -45.63
CA LYS A 139 3.18 18.38 -47.02
C LYS A 139 2.70 17.20 -47.88
N GLU A 140 2.60 16.01 -47.30
CA GLU A 140 2.25 14.77 -47.99
C GLU A 140 0.80 14.35 -47.62
N ALA A 141 -0.18 14.71 -48.46
CA ALA A 141 -1.60 14.46 -48.19
C ALA A 141 -1.98 12.97 -48.02
N ASP A 142 -1.18 12.06 -48.56
CA ASP A 142 -1.39 10.61 -48.45
C ASP A 142 -0.53 9.96 -47.35
N TYR A 143 0.31 10.74 -46.65
CA TYR A 143 1.15 10.20 -45.59
C TYR A 143 0.32 9.91 -44.33
N VAL A 144 0.47 8.69 -43.82
CA VAL A 144 -0.15 8.22 -42.59
C VAL A 144 0.96 7.75 -41.64
N PRO A 145 1.10 8.35 -40.44
CA PRO A 145 2.13 7.97 -39.50
C PRO A 145 1.85 6.59 -38.90
N PHE A 146 2.91 5.84 -38.58
CA PHE A 146 2.77 4.61 -37.81
C PHE A 146 2.56 4.94 -36.33
N ILE A 147 1.42 4.50 -35.79
CA ILE A 147 1.09 4.68 -34.36
C ILE A 147 1.32 3.35 -33.62
N PRO A 148 2.32 3.26 -32.74
CA PRO A 148 2.58 2.04 -31.98
C PRO A 148 1.45 1.78 -30.98
N ARG A 149 1.12 0.50 -30.79
CA ARG A 149 0.27 0.07 -29.68
C ARG A 149 1.18 -0.24 -28.49
N GLU A 150 0.94 0.45 -27.40
CA GLU A 150 1.70 0.34 -26.16
C GLU A 150 0.78 -0.23 -25.07
N HIS A 151 1.29 -1.13 -24.23
CA HIS A 151 0.53 -1.73 -23.12
C HIS A 151 1.44 -1.75 -21.89
N HIS A 152 0.99 -1.06 -20.83
CA HIS A 152 1.85 -0.62 -19.74
C HIS A 152 1.13 -0.62 -18.38
N ASP A 153 0.10 -1.44 -18.22
CA ASP A 153 -0.85 -1.41 -17.10
C ASP A 153 -1.12 -2.78 -16.46
N HIS A 154 -0.25 -3.77 -16.67
CA HIS A 154 -0.40 -5.12 -16.13
C HIS A 154 -0.43 -5.17 -14.61
N VAL A 155 0.48 -4.46 -13.94
CA VAL A 155 0.54 -4.39 -12.48
C VAL A 155 -0.64 -3.59 -11.95
N TYR A 156 -0.96 -2.47 -12.59
CA TYR A 156 -2.12 -1.67 -12.20
C TYR A 156 -3.43 -2.44 -12.25
N ASP A 157 -3.70 -3.15 -13.34
CA ASP A 157 -4.92 -3.95 -13.49
C ASP A 157 -5.00 -5.10 -12.48
N ALA A 158 -3.86 -5.64 -12.02
CA ALA A 158 -3.82 -6.62 -10.94
C ALA A 158 -4.09 -6.02 -9.56
N VAL A 159 -3.66 -4.77 -9.31
CA VAL A 159 -3.74 -4.12 -8.00
C VAL A 159 -5.03 -3.32 -7.81
N ILE A 160 -5.72 -2.93 -8.89
CA ILE A 160 -6.91 -2.06 -8.83
C ILE A 160 -8.05 -2.65 -8.00
N ALA A 161 -8.17 -3.98 -7.93
CA ALA A 161 -9.17 -4.65 -7.10
C ALA A 161 -8.96 -4.41 -5.59
N GLU A 162 -7.71 -4.11 -5.18
CA GLU A 162 -7.28 -3.84 -3.80
C GLU A 162 -6.82 -2.39 -3.63
N ILE A 163 -7.41 -1.46 -4.40
CA ILE A 163 -7.04 -0.04 -4.39
C ILE A 163 -7.23 0.61 -3.02
N ASP A 164 -8.07 0.03 -2.15
CA ASP A 164 -8.31 0.47 -0.77
C ASP A 164 -7.07 0.32 0.14
N VAL A 165 -6.09 -0.49 -0.28
CA VAL A 165 -4.80 -0.61 0.39
C VAL A 165 -3.93 0.63 0.17
N LEU A 166 -4.09 1.34 -0.95
CA LEU A 166 -3.28 2.51 -1.29
C LEU A 166 -3.67 3.74 -0.44
N PRO A 167 -2.69 4.54 -0.01
CA PRO A 167 -2.94 5.75 0.75
C PRO A 167 -3.51 6.84 -0.16
N ARG A 168 -4.35 7.69 0.42
CA ARG A 168 -4.99 8.80 -0.28
C ARG A 168 -4.00 9.75 -0.96
N GLN A 169 -2.80 9.89 -0.41
CA GLN A 169 -1.76 10.76 -0.96
C GLN A 169 -1.22 10.27 -2.32
N THR A 170 -1.23 8.96 -2.58
CA THR A 170 -0.67 8.39 -3.82
C THR A 170 -1.74 7.94 -4.81
N ILE A 171 -2.89 7.49 -4.32
CA ILE A 171 -3.97 6.91 -5.15
C ILE A 171 -4.41 7.85 -6.27
N ASP A 172 -4.62 9.14 -5.97
CA ASP A 172 -5.13 10.11 -6.96
C ASP A 172 -4.15 10.30 -8.12
N ALA A 173 -2.85 10.38 -7.84
CA ALA A 173 -1.82 10.55 -8.86
C ALA A 173 -1.63 9.27 -9.70
N ILE A 174 -1.69 8.10 -9.07
CA ILE A 174 -1.61 6.80 -9.75
C ILE A 174 -2.80 6.63 -10.69
N VAL A 175 -4.02 6.86 -10.20
CA VAL A 175 -5.25 6.76 -10.99
C VAL A 175 -5.24 7.77 -12.14
N ALA A 176 -4.85 9.02 -11.90
CA ALA A 176 -4.75 10.03 -12.95
C ALA A 176 -3.77 9.63 -14.06
N TYR A 177 -2.60 9.07 -13.69
CA TYR A 177 -1.63 8.55 -14.65
C TYR A 177 -2.21 7.40 -15.49
N TYR A 178 -2.73 6.34 -14.86
CA TYR A 178 -3.23 5.18 -15.61
C TYR A 178 -4.51 5.47 -16.39
N SER A 179 -5.37 6.36 -15.90
CA SER A 179 -6.52 6.85 -16.69
C SER A 179 -6.04 7.50 -17.99
N LEU A 180 -4.99 8.31 -17.92
CA LEU A 180 -4.45 8.97 -19.10
C LEU A 180 -3.74 7.97 -20.04
N ILE A 181 -3.01 6.98 -19.51
CA ILE A 181 -2.45 5.88 -20.31
C ILE A 181 -3.55 5.12 -21.07
N LYS A 182 -4.67 4.82 -20.41
CA LYS A 182 -5.83 4.18 -21.07
C LYS A 182 -6.44 5.07 -22.15
N SER A 183 -6.56 6.37 -21.91
CA SER A 183 -7.03 7.32 -22.93
C SER A 183 -6.06 7.45 -24.12
N VAL A 184 -4.74 7.45 -23.88
CA VAL A 184 -3.72 7.45 -24.95
C VAL A 184 -3.81 6.16 -25.78
N SER A 185 -3.99 5.01 -25.12
CA SER A 185 -4.11 3.71 -25.79
C SER A 185 -5.37 3.62 -26.64
N ALA A 186 -6.51 4.11 -26.14
CA ALA A 186 -7.75 4.19 -26.90
C ALA A 186 -7.61 5.09 -28.14
N LEU A 187 -7.00 6.28 -27.99
CA LEU A 187 -6.74 7.17 -29.11
C LEU A 187 -5.78 6.54 -30.14
N ALA A 188 -4.76 5.82 -29.67
CA ALA A 188 -3.86 5.08 -30.56
C ALA A 188 -4.61 4.01 -31.36
N ASP A 189 -5.55 3.29 -30.76
CA ASP A 189 -6.38 2.31 -31.45
C ASP A 189 -7.29 2.97 -32.50
N ASP A 190 -7.90 4.11 -32.18
CA ASP A 190 -8.71 4.89 -33.14
C ASP A 190 -7.87 5.37 -34.33
N MET A 191 -6.66 5.87 -34.09
CA MET A 191 -5.73 6.33 -35.13
C MET A 191 -5.15 5.19 -35.98
N ARG A 192 -5.15 3.95 -35.47
CA ARG A 192 -4.75 2.76 -36.23
C ARG A 192 -5.88 2.22 -37.10
N GLY A 193 -7.12 2.65 -36.88
CA GLY A 193 -8.29 2.22 -37.63
C GLY A 193 -8.31 2.74 -39.07
N GLU A 194 -9.13 2.10 -39.92
CA GLU A 194 -9.29 2.51 -41.32
C GLU A 194 -9.89 3.93 -41.44
N THR A 195 -10.77 4.33 -40.52
CA THR A 195 -11.37 5.66 -40.52
C THR A 195 -10.32 6.76 -40.47
N PHE A 196 -9.25 6.60 -39.67
CA PHE A 196 -8.19 7.60 -39.56
C PHE A 196 -7.48 7.84 -40.91
N LYS A 197 -7.28 6.78 -41.70
CA LYS A 197 -6.65 6.88 -43.03
C LYS A 197 -7.49 7.67 -44.02
N THR A 198 -8.82 7.67 -43.85
CA THR A 198 -9.76 8.38 -44.73
C THR A 198 -9.95 9.85 -44.37
N LEU A 199 -9.46 10.30 -43.21
CA LEU A 199 -9.54 11.71 -42.79
C LEU A 199 -8.63 12.58 -43.67
N ASP A 200 -8.98 13.85 -43.79
CA ASP A 200 -8.14 14.85 -44.44
C ASP A 200 -6.88 15.16 -43.62
N ALA A 201 -5.82 15.60 -44.31
CA ALA A 201 -4.52 15.85 -43.69
C ALA A 201 -4.58 16.79 -42.46
N PRO A 202 -5.30 17.93 -42.48
CA PRO A 202 -5.41 18.81 -41.31
C PRO A 202 -5.97 18.11 -40.07
N ARG A 203 -6.98 17.25 -40.26
CA ARG A 203 -7.61 16.53 -39.15
C ARG A 203 -6.74 15.40 -38.61
N ARG A 204 -6.02 14.69 -39.49
CA ARG A 204 -5.02 13.70 -39.06
C ARG A 204 -3.89 14.36 -38.27
N THR A 205 -3.41 15.52 -38.73
CA THR A 205 -2.37 16.30 -38.04
C THR A 205 -2.84 16.76 -36.67
N ALA A 206 -4.07 17.28 -36.56
CA ALA A 206 -4.64 17.69 -35.27
C ALA A 206 -4.72 16.50 -34.29
N MET A 207 -5.26 15.36 -34.73
CA MET A 207 -5.33 14.15 -33.90
C MET A 207 -3.95 13.62 -33.48
N TYR A 208 -2.96 13.67 -34.38
CA TYR A 208 -1.59 13.30 -34.04
C TYR A 208 -0.97 14.24 -33.00
N SER A 209 -1.21 15.55 -33.13
CA SER A 209 -0.80 16.54 -32.13
C SER A 209 -1.44 16.28 -30.77
N ASP A 210 -2.74 15.94 -30.72
CA ASP A 210 -3.44 15.58 -29.49
C ASP A 210 -2.85 14.32 -28.85
N TYR A 211 -2.59 13.28 -29.65
CA TYR A 211 -1.95 12.04 -29.20
C TYR A 211 -0.58 12.30 -28.56
N VAL A 212 0.26 13.10 -29.21
CA VAL A 212 1.57 13.48 -28.68
C VAL A 212 1.43 14.32 -27.40
N GLY A 213 0.49 15.26 -27.38
CA GLY A 213 0.21 16.09 -26.20
C GLY A 213 -0.21 15.26 -24.99
N MET A 214 -1.08 14.26 -25.20
CA MET A 214 -1.49 13.33 -24.16
C MET A 214 -0.35 12.46 -23.66
N ARG A 215 0.56 12.00 -24.54
CA ARG A 215 1.78 11.27 -24.13
C ARG A 215 2.68 12.12 -23.25
N LYS A 216 2.91 13.38 -23.63
CA LYS A 216 3.68 14.32 -22.81
C LYS A 216 3.04 14.55 -21.45
N GLN A 217 1.71 14.70 -21.42
CA GLN A 217 0.97 14.86 -20.17
C GLN A 217 1.05 13.60 -19.29
N ALA A 218 0.96 12.40 -19.88
CA ALA A 218 1.14 11.13 -19.20
C ALA A 218 2.54 11.01 -18.61
N TYR A 219 3.57 11.48 -19.33
CA TYR A 219 4.93 11.54 -18.80
C TYR A 219 5.01 12.41 -17.53
N LEU A 220 4.40 13.60 -17.53
CA LEU A 220 4.36 14.48 -16.37
C LEU A 220 3.61 13.87 -15.18
N PHE A 221 2.46 13.23 -15.43
CA PHE A 221 1.68 12.54 -14.40
C PHE A 221 2.43 11.35 -13.81
N GLY A 222 3.10 10.55 -14.63
CA GLY A 222 3.92 9.44 -14.13
C GLY A 222 5.11 9.95 -13.30
N LYS A 223 5.81 11.00 -13.74
CA LYS A 223 6.88 11.63 -12.94
C LYS A 223 6.37 12.13 -11.60
N TYR A 224 5.15 12.67 -11.56
CA TYR A 224 4.51 13.09 -10.32
C TYR A 224 4.15 11.90 -9.42
N ALA A 225 3.54 10.85 -9.96
CA ALA A 225 3.21 9.63 -9.23
C ALA A 225 4.46 8.97 -8.63
N LEU A 226 5.57 8.85 -9.39
CA LEU A 226 6.84 8.33 -8.88
C LEU A 226 7.40 9.16 -7.73
N ARG A 227 7.33 10.51 -7.82
CA ARG A 227 7.79 11.39 -6.74
C ARG A 227 6.97 11.16 -5.47
N LEU A 228 5.65 11.02 -5.58
CA LEU A 228 4.78 10.76 -4.43
C LEU A 228 5.01 9.39 -3.82
N ILE A 229 5.10 8.34 -4.64
CA ILE A 229 5.38 6.98 -4.15
C ILE A 229 6.72 6.94 -3.43
N LYS A 230 7.77 7.55 -4.01
CA LYS A 230 9.09 7.63 -3.37
C LYS A 230 9.04 8.39 -2.06
N ALA A 231 8.43 9.56 -2.02
CA ALA A 231 8.33 10.34 -0.78
C ALA A 231 7.53 9.61 0.31
N TYR A 232 6.46 8.90 -0.07
CA TYR A 232 5.73 8.06 0.86
C TYR A 232 6.59 6.91 1.38
N SER A 233 7.36 6.24 0.52
CA SER A 233 8.26 5.16 0.92
C SER A 233 9.35 5.66 1.87
N ASP A 234 9.90 6.86 1.65
CA ASP A 234 11.04 7.39 2.42
C ASP A 234 10.61 8.03 3.76
N GLY A 235 9.45 8.70 3.79
CA GLY A 235 9.03 9.52 4.94
C GLY A 235 7.55 9.41 5.31
N GLY A 236 6.85 8.41 4.77
CA GLY A 236 5.44 8.15 5.03
C GLY A 236 4.50 9.23 4.51
N ALA A 237 3.28 9.24 5.05
CA ALA A 237 2.22 10.13 4.61
C ALA A 237 2.58 11.64 4.68
N ARG A 238 3.40 12.04 5.66
CA ARG A 238 3.80 13.45 5.82
C ARG A 238 4.70 13.93 4.69
N ALA A 239 5.69 13.12 4.30
CA ALA A 239 6.60 13.47 3.20
C ALA A 239 5.85 13.56 1.86
N ALA A 240 4.93 12.63 1.60
CA ALA A 240 4.07 12.72 0.41
C ALA A 240 3.18 13.98 0.43
N GLN A 241 2.61 14.34 1.60
CA GLN A 241 1.78 15.53 1.74
C GLN A 241 2.55 16.83 1.47
N GLN A 242 3.82 16.92 1.86
CA GLN A 242 4.66 18.09 1.56
C GLN A 242 4.80 18.32 0.06
N ILE A 243 4.95 17.25 -0.74
CA ILE A 243 5.00 17.34 -2.20
C ILE A 243 3.67 17.89 -2.74
N ILE A 244 2.54 17.33 -2.30
CA ILE A 244 1.21 17.79 -2.74
C ILE A 244 1.01 19.28 -2.43
N SER A 245 1.36 19.69 -1.21
CA SER A 245 1.23 21.08 -0.76
C SER A 245 2.15 22.04 -1.52
N SER A 246 3.40 21.65 -1.81
CA SER A 246 4.32 22.47 -2.60
C SER A 246 3.80 22.70 -4.03
N GLN A 247 3.24 21.67 -4.66
CA GLN A 247 2.70 21.78 -6.01
C GLN A 247 1.40 22.62 -6.06
N GLY A 248 0.54 22.51 -5.05
CA GLY A 248 -0.64 23.37 -4.92
C GLY A 248 -0.27 24.85 -4.72
N ALA A 249 0.82 25.13 -4.01
CA ALA A 249 1.35 26.49 -3.83
C ALA A 249 1.93 27.05 -5.15
N ASP A 250 2.67 26.25 -5.93
CA ASP A 250 3.22 26.65 -7.23
C ASP A 250 2.13 27.01 -8.25
N LEU A 251 1.04 26.23 -8.30
CA LEU A 251 -0.11 26.50 -9.17
C LEU A 251 -0.85 27.79 -8.76
N SER A 252 -0.95 28.03 -7.45
CA SER A 252 -1.61 29.23 -6.91
C SER A 252 -0.77 30.49 -7.12
N ALA A 253 0.56 30.40 -7.03
CA ALA A 253 1.49 31.49 -7.31
C ALA A 253 1.48 31.87 -8.81
N THR A 254 1.43 30.88 -9.70
CA THR A 254 1.35 31.10 -11.15
C THR A 254 0.05 31.80 -11.55
N SER A 255 -1.07 31.50 -10.87
CA SER A 255 -2.37 32.16 -11.10
C SER A 255 -2.43 33.61 -10.59
N GLN A 256 -1.55 34.02 -9.67
CA GLN A 256 -1.52 35.39 -9.14
C GLN A 256 -0.54 36.31 -9.88
N GLY A 257 0.35 35.77 -10.72
CA GLY A 257 1.34 36.53 -11.50
C GLY A 257 0.93 36.86 -12.93
N SER A 258 -0.29 36.48 -13.36
CA SER A 258 -0.80 36.69 -14.72
C SER A 258 -1.86 37.81 -14.77
N VAL A 259 -1.50 39.02 -14.33
CA VAL A 259 -2.28 40.26 -14.52
C VAL A 259 -1.41 41.32 -15.16
#